data_AF-A0A935RNF8-F1
#
_entry.id   AF-A0A935RNF8-F1
#
_cell.length_a   1.000
_cell.length_b   1.000
_cell.length_c   1.000
_cell.angle_alpha   90.00
_cell.angle_beta   90.00
_cell.angle_gamma   90.00
#
_symmetry.space_group_name_H-M   'P 1'
#
loop_
_entity.id
_entity.type
_entity.pdbx_description
1 polymer ?
#
loop_
_entity_poly.entity_id
_entity_poly.type
_entity_poly.pdbx_seq_one_letter_code
_entity_poly.pdbx_strand_id
1 'polypeptide(L)'
;MVNNHAQLAYEDVGMWLDGQGEMPEKVARTQGLREQLELQQQAAIRLQKYRSAKGALDFESIESAAVVEDGQIKGIRSVETNAARKLIENFMVAANVEMAEFLENNGALSLRRVVRTPERWDGIRRIAAEYGDSLPEQPDQRSLAVFLDKRRSADREHSLIFRFRSSS
;
A
#
# COMPACT_ATOMS: atom_id res chain seq x y z
N MET A 1 21.03 -20.40 6.64
CA MET A 1 19.78 -20.89 7.26
C MET A 1 19.17 -19.72 8.01
N VAL A 2 17.87 -19.47 7.84
CA VAL A 2 17.15 -18.38 8.51
C VAL A 2 16.25 -19.00 9.57
N ASN A 3 16.27 -18.45 10.79
CA ASN A 3 15.41 -18.88 11.89
C ASN A 3 14.34 -17.81 12.13
N ASN A 4 13.07 -18.22 12.15
CA ASN A 4 11.98 -17.32 12.52
C ASN A 4 11.94 -17.19 14.05
N HIS A 5 12.04 -15.96 14.56
CA HIS A 5 12.05 -15.65 15.99
C HIS A 5 10.66 -15.34 16.58
N ALA A 6 9.67 -14.99 15.75
CA ALA A 6 8.32 -14.67 16.20
C ALA A 6 7.30 -14.73 15.06
N GLN A 7 6.13 -15.35 15.33
CA GLN A 7 4.95 -15.24 14.48
C GLN A 7 4.04 -14.11 14.99
N LEU A 8 3.89 -13.07 14.16
CA LEU A 8 3.15 -11.85 14.47
C LEU A 8 1.88 -11.74 13.62
N ALA A 9 0.82 -11.14 14.18
CA ALA A 9 -0.41 -10.83 13.46
C ALA A 9 -0.35 -9.38 12.91
N TYR A 10 -0.90 -9.19 11.72
CA TYR A 10 -0.93 -7.87 11.09
C TYR A 10 -1.77 -6.87 11.88
N GLU A 11 -2.84 -7.34 12.51
CA GLU A 11 -3.76 -6.53 13.30
C GLU A 11 -3.03 -5.92 14.50
N ASP A 12 -2.40 -6.76 15.33
CA ASP A 12 -1.73 -6.33 16.56
C ASP A 12 -0.53 -5.42 16.26
N VAL A 13 0.35 -5.85 15.33
CA VAL A 13 1.53 -5.06 14.95
C VAL A 13 1.10 -3.77 14.24
N GLY A 14 0.08 -3.83 13.39
CA GLY A 14 -0.44 -2.68 12.67
C GLY A 14 -0.96 -1.62 13.63
N MET A 15 -1.84 -2.00 14.57
CA MET A 15 -2.37 -1.08 15.57
C MET A 15 -1.26 -0.44 16.41
N TRP A 16 -0.27 -1.22 16.85
CA TRP A 16 0.88 -0.69 17.59
C TRP A 16 1.69 0.32 16.77
N LEU A 17 2.04 -0.04 15.53
CA LEU A 17 2.83 0.82 14.64
C LEU A 17 2.07 2.07 14.16
N ASP A 18 0.74 2.01 14.12
CA ASP A 18 -0.15 3.15 13.85
C ASP A 18 -0.41 4.01 15.10
N GLY A 19 0.10 3.63 16.28
CA GLY A 19 -0.09 4.35 17.55
C GLY A 19 -1.49 4.19 18.15
N GLN A 20 -2.25 3.19 17.71
CA GLN A 20 -3.63 2.92 18.10
C GLN A 20 -3.78 1.71 19.04
N GLY A 21 -2.67 1.09 19.43
CA GLY A 21 -2.67 -0.09 20.30
C GLY A 21 -1.35 -0.27 21.04
N GLU A 22 -1.36 -1.21 21.99
CA GLU A 22 -0.18 -1.58 22.76
C GLU A 22 0.75 -2.47 21.94
N MET A 23 2.04 -2.45 22.30
CA MET A 23 3.03 -3.33 21.69
C MET A 23 2.67 -4.82 21.95
N PRO A 24 2.66 -5.69 20.93
CA PRO A 24 2.35 -7.10 21.14
C PRO A 24 3.36 -7.76 22.09
N GLU A 25 2.88 -8.63 22.99
CA GLU A 25 3.73 -9.27 24.00
C GLU A 25 4.89 -10.08 23.38
N LYS A 26 4.66 -10.71 22.22
CA LYS A 26 5.70 -11.42 21.47
C LYS A 26 6.83 -10.49 21.02
N VAL A 27 6.52 -9.23 20.69
CA VAL A 27 7.52 -8.21 20.35
C VAL A 27 8.29 -7.84 21.61
N ALA A 28 7.61 -7.61 22.73
CA ALA A 28 8.24 -7.26 24.01
C ALA A 28 9.21 -8.33 24.54
N ARG A 29 8.85 -9.61 24.39
CA ARG A 29 9.62 -10.75 24.91
C ARG A 29 10.74 -11.21 23.98
N THR A 30 10.75 -10.77 22.72
CA THR A 30 11.78 -11.17 21.74
C THR A 30 12.85 -10.10 21.65
N GLN A 31 14.07 -10.45 22.07
CA GLN A 31 15.20 -9.52 22.11
C GLN A 31 15.48 -8.90 20.73
N GLY A 32 15.48 -7.57 20.66
CA GLY A 32 15.79 -6.79 19.45
C GLY A 32 14.66 -6.69 18.42
N LEU A 33 13.53 -7.36 18.64
CA LEU A 33 12.44 -7.41 17.65
C LEU A 33 11.72 -6.07 17.52
N ARG A 34 11.59 -5.32 18.63
CA ARG A 34 11.00 -3.98 18.62
C ARG A 34 11.78 -3.03 17.71
N GLU A 35 13.08 -2.90 17.97
CA GLU A 35 13.97 -2.00 17.23
C GLU A 35 14.03 -2.39 15.76
N GLN A 36 14.00 -3.70 15.48
CA GLN A 36 13.95 -4.23 14.12
C GLN A 36 12.66 -3.83 13.39
N LEU A 37 11.48 -3.97 14.03
CA LEU A 37 10.20 -3.59 13.42
C LEU A 37 10.09 -2.08 13.19
N GLU A 38 10.54 -1.26 14.14
CA GLU A 38 10.57 0.20 13.99
C GLU A 38 11.50 0.62 12.83
N LEU A 39 12.68 0.01 12.73
CA LEU A 39 13.61 0.24 11.60
C LEU A 39 12.99 -0.19 10.26
N GLN A 40 12.33 -1.35 10.23
CA GLN A 40 11.66 -1.85 9.04
C GLN A 40 10.51 -0.94 8.60
N GLN A 41 9.74 -0.40 9.55
CA GLN A 41 8.69 0.57 9.26
C GLN A 41 9.28 1.82 8.60
N GLN A 42 10.37 2.37 9.15
CA GLN A 42 11.05 3.53 8.56
C GLN A 42 11.59 3.23 7.15
N ALA A 43 12.16 2.03 6.94
CA ALA A 43 12.63 1.61 5.62
C ALA A 43 11.47 1.48 4.61
N ALA A 44 10.37 0.86 5.02
CA ALA A 44 9.17 0.73 4.18
C ALA A 44 8.59 2.10 3.78
N ILE A 45 8.53 3.07 4.71
CA ILE A 45 8.09 4.44 4.41
C ILE A 45 9.02 5.10 3.38
N ARG A 46 10.34 4.90 3.50
CA ARG A 46 11.31 5.45 2.53
C ARG A 46 11.15 4.79 1.14
N LEU A 47 10.97 3.48 1.09
CA LEU A 47 10.71 2.74 -0.15
C LEU A 47 9.41 3.21 -0.83
N GLN A 48 8.35 3.42 -0.05
CA GLN A 48 7.09 3.95 -0.57
C GLN A 48 7.31 5.34 -1.18
N LYS A 49 7.94 6.27 -0.45
CA LYS A 49 8.25 7.62 -0.96
C LYS A 49 9.08 7.58 -2.24
N TYR A 50 10.09 6.71 -2.30
CA TYR A 50 10.91 6.54 -3.49
C TYR A 50 10.08 6.07 -4.70
N ARG A 51 9.23 5.06 -4.51
CA ARG A 51 8.33 4.56 -5.55
C ARG A 51 7.33 5.61 -6.02
N SER A 52 6.69 6.34 -5.10
CA SER A 52 5.76 7.42 -5.44
C SER A 52 6.45 8.52 -6.24
N ALA A 53 7.67 8.90 -5.88
CA ALA A 53 8.46 9.89 -6.62
C ALA A 53 8.81 9.43 -8.05
N LYS A 54 8.89 8.11 -8.28
CA LYS A 54 9.10 7.50 -9.60
C LYS A 54 7.79 7.30 -10.40
N GLY A 55 6.65 7.78 -9.88
CA GLY A 55 5.36 7.70 -10.56
C GLY A 55 4.66 6.35 -10.41
N ALA A 56 5.04 5.54 -9.42
CA ALA A 56 4.31 4.32 -9.11
C ALA A 56 2.88 4.68 -8.69
N LEU A 57 1.91 4.13 -9.42
CA LEU A 57 0.50 4.26 -9.09
C LEU A 57 0.19 3.34 -7.91
N ASP A 58 -0.26 3.94 -6.81
CA ASP A 58 -0.78 3.20 -5.66
C ASP A 58 -2.28 2.98 -5.89
N PHE A 59 -2.69 1.77 -6.28
CA PHE A 59 -4.10 1.41 -6.37
C PHE A 59 -4.44 0.60 -5.13
N GLU A 60 -5.06 1.26 -4.14
CA GLU A 60 -5.61 0.55 -2.99
C GLU A 60 -6.76 -0.35 -3.49
N SER A 61 -6.53 -1.66 -3.42
CA SER A 61 -7.54 -2.69 -3.69
C SER A 61 -8.30 -2.95 -2.40
N ILE A 62 -9.64 -2.93 -2.46
CA ILE A 62 -10.46 -3.39 -1.34
C ILE A 62 -10.42 -4.92 -1.34
N GLU A 63 -9.58 -5.48 -0.49
CA GLU A 63 -9.54 -6.92 -0.27
C GLU A 63 -10.67 -7.34 0.67
N SER A 64 -11.31 -8.48 0.37
CA SER A 64 -12.40 -9.05 1.17
C SER A 64 -11.99 -10.40 1.72
N ALA A 65 -12.17 -10.61 3.03
CA ALA A 65 -11.92 -11.87 3.70
C ALA A 65 -13.23 -12.51 4.17
N ALA A 66 -13.39 -13.81 3.93
CA ALA A 66 -14.50 -14.57 4.47
C ALA A 66 -14.34 -14.76 5.99
N VAL A 67 -15.41 -14.50 6.73
CA VAL A 67 -15.51 -14.85 8.16
C VAL A 67 -16.04 -16.27 8.23
N VAL A 68 -15.22 -17.19 8.76
CA VAL A 68 -15.57 -18.61 8.87
C VAL A 68 -15.69 -18.99 10.34
N GLU A 69 -16.83 -19.56 10.72
CA GLU A 69 -17.08 -20.15 12.03
C GLU A 69 -17.63 -21.56 11.84
N ASP A 70 -17.10 -22.53 12.57
CA ASP A 70 -17.48 -23.95 12.48
C ASP A 70 -17.45 -24.52 11.05
N GLY A 71 -16.48 -24.06 10.25
CA GLY A 71 -16.33 -24.46 8.85
C GLY A 71 -17.38 -23.86 7.89
N GLN A 72 -18.23 -22.96 8.37
CA GLN A 72 -19.24 -22.25 7.56
C GLN A 72 -18.88 -20.78 7.40
N ILE A 73 -19.08 -20.25 6.19
CA ILE A 73 -18.95 -18.81 5.93
C ILE A 73 -20.13 -18.10 6.60
N LYS A 74 -19.85 -17.26 7.60
CA LYS A 74 -20.82 -16.42 8.31
C LYS A 74 -20.91 -15.01 7.75
N GLY A 75 -19.91 -14.58 6.98
CA GLY A 75 -19.92 -13.27 6.37
C GLY A 75 -18.66 -12.97 5.56
N ILE A 76 -18.60 -11.75 5.07
CA ILE A 76 -17.45 -11.18 4.36
C ILE A 76 -17.11 -9.87 5.06
N ARG A 77 -15.83 -9.65 5.35
CA ARG A 77 -15.32 -8.39 5.91
C ARG A 77 -14.28 -7.78 4.98
N SER A 78 -14.25 -6.46 4.88
CA SER A 78 -13.15 -5.75 4.25
C SER A 78 -11.88 -5.94 5.09
N VAL A 79 -10.76 -6.21 4.43
CA VAL A 79 -9.45 -6.22 5.05
C VAL A 79 -8.93 -4.80 5.04
N GLU A 80 -8.89 -4.17 6.21
CA GLU A 80 -8.36 -2.82 6.37
C GLU A 80 -6.83 -2.84 6.23
N THR A 81 -6.31 -1.90 5.45
CA THR A 81 -4.88 -1.67 5.32
C THR A 81 -4.34 -0.99 6.58
N ASN A 82 -3.25 -1.50 7.14
CA ASN A 82 -2.58 -0.94 8.32
C ASN A 82 -1.06 -0.83 8.13
N ALA A 83 -0.34 -0.23 9.08
CA ALA A 83 1.11 -0.06 8.99
C ALA A 83 1.87 -1.37 8.76
N ALA A 84 1.48 -2.47 9.40
CA ALA A 84 2.16 -3.76 9.26
C ALA A 84 2.00 -4.36 7.86
N ARG A 85 0.79 -4.25 7.27
CA ARG A 85 0.54 -4.68 5.89
C ARG A 85 1.34 -3.84 4.89
N LYS A 86 1.32 -2.51 5.04
CA LYS A 86 2.11 -1.58 4.21
C LYS A 86 3.61 -1.87 4.29
N LEU A 87 4.11 -2.23 5.47
CA LEU A 87 5.51 -2.60 5.69
C LEU A 87 5.88 -3.82 4.82
N ILE A 88 5.11 -4.91 4.93
CA ILE A 88 5.37 -6.12 4.15
C ILE A 88 5.19 -5.87 2.65
N GLU A 89 4.14 -5.16 2.25
CA GLU A 89 3.90 -4.83 0.85
C GLU A 89 5.09 -4.08 0.23
N ASN A 90 5.62 -3.06 0.91
CA ASN A 90 6.75 -2.30 0.38
C ASN A 90 8.03 -3.13 0.26
N PHE A 91 8.29 -4.05 1.18
CA PHE A 91 9.40 -4.99 1.06
C PHE A 91 9.19 -5.99 -0.08
N MET A 92 7.99 -6.53 -0.23
CA MET A 92 7.68 -7.46 -1.32
C MET A 92 7.84 -6.77 -2.67
N VAL A 93 7.39 -5.53 -2.82
CA VAL A 93 7.59 -4.78 -4.07
C VAL A 93 9.08 -4.54 -4.33
N ALA A 94 9.83 -4.08 -3.32
CA ALA A 94 11.27 -3.87 -3.48
C ALA A 94 12.00 -5.16 -3.90
N ALA A 95 11.75 -6.27 -3.20
CA ALA A 95 12.36 -7.55 -3.51
C ALA A 95 12.00 -8.05 -4.91
N ASN A 96 10.75 -7.89 -5.33
CA ASN A 96 10.29 -8.30 -6.66
C ASN A 96 10.91 -7.45 -7.78
N VAL A 97 11.11 -6.14 -7.55
CA VAL A 97 11.79 -5.25 -8.50
C VAL A 97 13.26 -5.67 -8.65
N GLU A 98 13.98 -5.82 -7.54
CA GLU A 98 15.38 -6.26 -7.55
C GLU A 98 15.55 -7.63 -8.21
N MET A 99 14.65 -8.58 -7.92
CA MET A 99 14.66 -9.89 -8.56
C MET A 99 14.42 -9.79 -10.07
N ALA A 100 13.48 -8.94 -10.50
CA ALA A 100 13.22 -8.73 -11.92
C ALA A 100 14.46 -8.15 -12.61
N GLU A 101 15.05 -7.09 -12.07
CA GLU A 101 16.25 -6.44 -12.62
C GLU A 101 17.45 -7.41 -12.66
N PHE A 102 17.65 -8.19 -11.60
CA PHE A 102 18.69 -9.21 -11.55
C PHE A 102 18.53 -10.25 -12.67
N LEU A 103 17.33 -10.78 -12.88
CA LEU A 103 17.07 -11.77 -13.92
C LEU A 103 17.28 -11.19 -15.33
N GLU A 104 16.91 -9.92 -15.55
CA GLU A 104 17.13 -9.22 -16.83
C GLU A 104 18.61 -9.08 -17.16
N ASN A 105 19.38 -8.59 -16.19
CA ASN A 105 20.80 -8.33 -16.35
C ASN A 105 21.60 -9.63 -16.61
N ASN A 106 21.06 -10.78 -16.20
CA ASN A 106 21.65 -12.09 -16.44
C ASN A 106 21.06 -12.81 -17.66
N GLY A 107 20.18 -12.18 -18.44
CA GLY A 107 19.55 -12.78 -19.62
C GLY A 107 18.62 -13.96 -19.31
N ALA A 108 18.18 -14.08 -18.05
CA ALA A 108 17.30 -15.15 -17.62
C ALA A 108 15.84 -14.84 -17.98
N LEU A 109 15.11 -15.85 -18.46
CA LEU A 109 13.68 -15.73 -18.71
C LEU A 109 12.93 -15.54 -17.38
N SER A 110 12.04 -14.54 -17.33
CA SER A 110 11.18 -14.27 -16.17
C SER A 110 9.75 -13.96 -16.60
N LEU A 111 8.77 -14.39 -15.79
CA LEU A 111 7.37 -13.99 -15.97
C LEU A 111 7.16 -12.63 -15.31
N ARG A 112 6.71 -11.65 -16.10
CA ARG A 112 6.48 -10.28 -15.62
C ARG A 112 5.05 -9.83 -15.87
N ARG A 113 4.49 -9.13 -14.88
CA ARG A 113 3.24 -8.41 -15.06
C ARG A 113 3.55 -7.08 -15.75
N VAL A 114 3.11 -6.94 -17.00
CA VAL A 114 3.19 -5.68 -17.75
C VAL A 114 1.91 -4.90 -17.54
N VAL A 115 2.00 -3.73 -16.89
CA VAL A 115 0.88 -2.78 -16.82
C VAL A 115 0.84 -2.02 -18.12
N ARG A 116 -0.19 -2.27 -18.94
CA ARG A 116 -0.39 -1.56 -20.20
C ARG A 116 -0.86 -0.13 -19.95
N THR A 117 -0.50 0.74 -20.88
CA THR A 117 -1.02 2.09 -20.97
C THR A 117 -2.55 2.09 -21.00
N PRO A 118 -3.25 3.00 -20.31
CA PRO A 118 -4.71 3.04 -20.33
C PRO A 118 -5.24 3.26 -21.75
N GLU A 119 -6.09 2.35 -22.24
CA GLU A 119 -6.68 2.46 -23.59
C GLU A 119 -7.59 3.68 -23.75
N ARG A 120 -8.10 4.23 -22.64
CA ARG A 120 -9.04 5.36 -22.60
C ARG A 120 -8.39 6.65 -22.08
N TRP A 121 -7.16 6.94 -22.51
CA TRP A 121 -6.41 8.11 -22.03
C TRP A 121 -7.18 9.44 -22.23
N ASP A 122 -7.81 9.65 -23.38
CA ASP A 122 -8.59 10.87 -23.63
C ASP A 122 -9.77 11.04 -22.66
N GLY A 123 -10.37 9.92 -22.24
CA GLY A 123 -11.41 9.93 -21.20
C GLY A 123 -10.86 10.38 -19.85
N ILE A 124 -9.67 9.89 -19.48
CA ILE A 124 -8.99 10.29 -18.25
C ILE A 124 -8.60 11.78 -18.31
N ARG A 125 -8.09 12.27 -19.45
CA ARG A 125 -7.78 13.69 -19.66
C ARG A 125 -9.02 14.58 -19.49
N ARG A 126 -10.16 14.17 -20.05
CA ARG A 126 -11.43 14.90 -19.93
C ARG A 126 -11.89 14.97 -18.47
N ILE A 127 -11.85 13.85 -17.74
CA ILE A 127 -12.17 13.83 -16.31
C ILE A 127 -11.21 14.75 -15.53
N ALA A 128 -9.90 14.67 -15.80
CA ALA A 128 -8.93 15.56 -15.14
C ALA A 128 -9.26 17.05 -15.38
N ALA A 129 -9.66 17.40 -16.60
CA ALA A 129 -10.07 18.77 -16.95
C ALA A 129 -11.35 19.23 -16.22
N GLU A 130 -12.33 18.35 -16.03
CA GLU A 130 -13.53 18.63 -15.21
C GLU A 130 -13.16 19.00 -13.76
N TYR A 131 -12.03 18.45 -13.28
CA TYR A 131 -11.47 18.69 -11.95
C TYR A 131 -10.40 19.80 -11.90
N GLY A 132 -10.18 20.51 -13.01
CA GLY A 132 -9.21 21.61 -13.12
C GLY A 132 -7.74 21.20 -13.23
N ASP A 133 -7.45 19.91 -13.47
CA ASP A 133 -6.09 19.41 -13.73
C ASP A 133 -5.88 19.16 -15.24
N SER A 134 -4.63 19.20 -15.69
CA SER A 134 -4.28 18.96 -17.09
C SER A 134 -3.27 17.82 -17.21
N LEU A 135 -3.66 16.78 -17.93
CA LEU A 135 -2.82 15.64 -18.25
C LEU A 135 -2.23 15.76 -19.67
N PRO A 136 -0.99 15.30 -19.90
CA PRO A 136 -0.32 15.40 -21.20
C PRO A 136 -1.08 14.65 -22.30
N GLU A 137 -0.80 15.00 -23.56
CA GLU A 137 -1.44 14.36 -24.71
C GLU A 137 -1.12 12.87 -24.81
N GLN A 138 0.15 12.53 -24.59
CA GLN A 138 0.58 11.14 -24.52
C GLN A 138 0.41 10.60 -23.10
N PRO A 139 0.01 9.32 -22.94
CA PRO A 139 -0.12 8.71 -21.63
C PRO A 139 1.18 8.77 -20.82
N ASP A 140 1.08 9.34 -19.62
CA ASP A 140 2.19 9.44 -18.68
C ASP A 140 1.75 8.99 -17.29
N GLN A 141 2.38 7.92 -16.79
CA GLN A 141 2.05 7.31 -15.51
C GLN A 141 2.28 8.27 -14.34
N ARG A 142 3.33 9.10 -14.43
CA ARG A 142 3.67 10.05 -13.36
C ARG A 142 2.62 11.15 -13.23
N SER A 143 2.21 11.75 -14.35
CA SER A 143 1.16 12.76 -14.38
C SER A 143 -0.17 12.19 -13.88
N LEU A 144 -0.50 10.96 -14.26
CA LEU A 144 -1.68 10.26 -13.75
C LEU A 144 -1.60 10.02 -12.24
N ALA A 145 -0.45 9.60 -11.72
CA ALA A 145 -0.25 9.36 -10.30
C ALA A 145 -0.42 10.65 -9.48
N VAL A 146 0.15 11.76 -9.93
CA VAL A 146 0.01 13.08 -9.30
C VAL A 146 -1.46 13.53 -9.28
N PHE A 147 -2.18 13.36 -10.39
CA PHE A 147 -3.61 13.68 -10.45
C PHE A 147 -4.43 12.85 -9.45
N LEU A 148 -4.25 11.53 -9.42
CA LEU A 148 -4.98 10.64 -8.50
C LEU A 148 -4.67 10.92 -7.03
N ASP A 149 -3.43 11.29 -6.70
CA ASP A 149 -3.02 11.65 -5.34
C ASP A 149 -3.68 12.95 -4.86
N LYS A 150 -3.74 13.97 -5.73
CA LYS A 150 -4.48 15.21 -5.46
C LYS A 150 -5.97 14.95 -5.22
N ARG A 151 -6.60 14.04 -5.98
CA ARG A 151 -8.03 13.70 -5.80
C ARG A 151 -8.27 12.95 -4.50
N ARG A 152 -7.44 11.97 -4.16
CA ARG A 152 -7.52 11.29 -2.85
C ARG A 152 -7.37 12.23 -1.67
N SER A 153 -6.47 13.21 -1.76
CA SER A 153 -6.27 14.20 -0.70
C SER A 153 -7.50 15.09 -0.51
N ALA A 154 -8.09 15.59 -1.61
CA ALA A 154 -9.30 16.39 -1.57
C ALA A 154 -10.51 15.63 -1.01
N ASP A 155 -10.71 14.36 -1.41
CA ASP A 155 -11.80 13.53 -0.90
C ASP A 155 -11.62 13.16 0.59
N ARG A 156 -10.37 12.96 1.05
CA ARG A 156 -10.07 12.76 2.48
C ARG A 156 -10.42 13.98 3.32
N GLU A 157 -10.09 15.19 2.86
CA GLU A 157 -10.49 16.42 3.54
C GLU A 157 -12.01 16.59 3.56
N HIS A 158 -12.68 16.28 2.44
CA HIS A 158 -14.14 16.38 2.35
C HIS A 158 -14.86 15.41 3.29
N SER A 159 -14.36 14.18 3.43
CA SER A 159 -14.91 13.19 4.38
C SER A 159 -14.62 13.52 5.85
N LEU A 160 -13.47 14.14 6.16
CA LEU A 160 -13.15 14.62 7.51
C LEU A 160 -14.00 15.83 7.92
N ILE A 161 -14.27 16.77 7.00
CA ILE A 161 -15.15 17.93 7.25
C ILE A 161 -16.59 17.48 7.51
N PHE A 162 -17.07 16.44 6.82
CA PHE A 162 -18.41 15.91 7.06
C PHE A 162 -18.54 15.24 8.44
N ARG A 163 -17.47 14.59 8.93
CA ARG A 163 -17.45 13.96 10.27
C ARG A 163 -17.50 14.97 11.41
N PHE A 164 -17.01 16.19 11.22
CA PHE A 164 -17.05 17.26 12.23
C PHE A 164 -18.38 18.04 12.28
N ARG A 165 -19.21 18.00 11.22
CA ARG A 165 -20.49 18.72 11.17
C ARG A 165 -21.69 17.91 11.68
N SER A 166 -21.50 16.65 12.06
CA SER A 166 -22.56 15.76 12.57
C SER A 166 -22.61 15.62 14.10
N SER A 167 -21.88 16.46 14.84
CA SER A 167 -21.97 16.54 16.31
C SER A 167 -22.37 17.95 16.72
N SER A 168 -23.65 18.26 16.57
CA SER A 168 -24.36 19.34 17.26
C SER A 168 -25.82 18.96 17.40
#